data_AF-A0A812G9N0-F1
#
_entry.id   AF-A0A812G9N0-F1
#
_cell.length_a   1.000
_cell.length_b   1.000
_cell.length_c   1.000
_cell.angle_alpha   90.00
_cell.angle_beta   90.00
_cell.angle_gamma   90.00
#
_symmetry.space_group_name_H-M   'P 1'
#
loop_
_entity.id
_entity.type
_entity.pdbx_description
1 polymer ?
#
loop_
_entity_poly.entity_id
_entity_poly.type
_entity_poly.pdbx_seq_one_letter_code
_entity_poly.pdbx_strand_id
1 'polypeptide(L)'
;MDLCCFPKLLDPAETFLCCLPLGAGVKLLMWPHHALTLYTVATAAENLIAGDLGATGTSQMFETIWSLIGVPIITAGLWGVHHRLEPHVRLYWYYLVLSFFIDMYYVVDIFLLRDACVHLALDVQGRQGQAFACGVARSVSTASAVVLTLVFLYLIYIVWSWCEDVEGTGAADAMASLLDLAEGKRRPQRLGWSPNDLPELIGPSLDATASIISGAGIFYGSISNAINKEAKMVGQFVVEEVGDIERYATGLEQR
;
A
#
# COMPACT_ATOMS: atom_id res chain seq x y z
N MET A 1 -17.09 2.94 21.46
CA MET A 1 -16.46 2.96 20.12
C MET A 1 -17.15 4.08 19.37
N ASP A 2 -16.74 5.29 19.70
CA ASP A 2 -17.45 6.49 19.32
C ASP A 2 -17.17 6.82 17.84
N LEU A 3 -18.22 7.23 17.15
CA LEU A 3 -18.29 7.69 15.76
C LEU A 3 -17.44 8.94 15.47
N CYS A 4 -16.39 9.22 16.27
CA CYS A 4 -15.58 10.42 16.21
C CYS A 4 -14.68 10.52 14.95
N CYS A 5 -14.70 9.52 14.08
CA CYS A 5 -13.88 9.47 12.87
C CYS A 5 -14.72 9.33 11.59
N PHE A 6 -15.92 9.93 11.55
CA PHE A 6 -16.60 10.13 10.27
C PHE A 6 -16.20 11.52 9.73
N PRO A 7 -15.19 11.60 8.84
CA PRO A 7 -14.76 12.87 8.31
C PRO A 7 -15.90 13.51 7.53
N LYS A 8 -16.02 14.84 7.64
CA LYS A 8 -16.60 15.60 6.55
C LYS A 8 -15.70 15.35 5.34
N LEU A 9 -16.27 14.90 4.23
CA LEU A 9 -15.56 14.35 3.06
C LEU A 9 -14.48 15.25 2.41
N LEU A 10 -14.27 16.47 2.93
CA LEU A 10 -13.38 17.49 2.37
C LEU A 10 -12.41 18.09 3.40
N ASP A 11 -12.51 17.74 4.69
CA ASP A 11 -11.60 18.28 5.70
C ASP A 11 -10.36 17.39 5.81
N PRO A 12 -9.14 17.98 5.85
CA PRO A 12 -7.90 17.23 6.08
C PRO A 12 -8.01 16.36 7.33
N ALA A 13 -7.61 15.10 7.22
CA ALA A 13 -7.58 14.18 8.33
C ALA A 13 -6.45 14.54 9.32
N GLU A 14 -6.79 14.88 10.55
CA GLU A 14 -5.80 15.20 11.59
C GLU A 14 -5.11 13.94 12.16
N THR A 15 -5.75 12.77 12.03
CA THR A 15 -5.27 11.51 12.63
C THR A 15 -5.32 10.35 11.65
N PHE A 16 -4.37 9.42 11.78
CA PHE A 16 -4.31 8.16 11.04
C PHE A 16 -4.80 7.02 11.93
N LEU A 17 -5.74 6.20 11.44
CA LEU A 17 -6.33 5.08 12.21
C LEU A 17 -6.85 5.50 13.60
N CYS A 18 -7.40 6.72 13.71
CA CYS A 18 -7.94 7.34 14.93
C CYS A 18 -6.94 7.61 16.06
N CYS A 19 -5.74 7.02 16.06
CA CYS A 19 -4.82 7.03 17.20
C CYS A 19 -3.40 7.48 16.86
N LEU A 20 -3.00 7.42 15.58
CA LEU A 20 -1.65 7.75 15.16
C LEU A 20 -1.59 9.19 14.63
N PRO A 21 -0.55 9.98 14.98
CA PRO A 21 -0.34 11.27 14.32
C PRO A 21 -0.11 11.06 12.82
N LEU A 22 -0.68 11.95 12.00
CA LEU A 22 -0.66 11.85 10.53
C LEU A 22 0.77 11.66 9.99
N GLY A 23 1.75 12.37 10.56
CA GLY A 23 3.15 12.26 10.15
C GLY A 23 3.80 10.92 10.45
N ALA A 24 3.38 10.24 11.52
CA ALA A 24 3.82 8.86 11.77
C ALA A 24 3.18 7.89 10.77
N GLY A 25 1.91 8.13 10.41
CA GLY A 25 1.20 7.37 9.37
C GLY A 25 1.92 7.44 8.02
N VAL A 26 2.26 8.64 7.54
CA VAL A 26 2.98 8.80 6.25
C VAL A 26 4.35 8.13 6.28
N LYS A 27 5.12 8.27 7.37
CA LYS A 27 6.41 7.55 7.52
C LYS A 27 6.22 6.03 7.49
N LEU A 28 5.20 5.54 8.19
CA LEU A 28 4.88 4.11 8.25
C LEU A 28 4.43 3.57 6.90
N LEU A 29 3.87 4.38 6.00
CA LEU A 29 3.53 3.98 4.63
C LEU A 29 4.74 4.02 3.69
N MET A 30 5.59 5.04 3.81
CA MET A 30 6.74 5.22 2.93
C MET A 30 7.81 4.15 3.12
N TRP A 31 8.09 3.72 4.36
CA TRP A 31 9.10 2.68 4.65
C TRP A 31 8.80 1.33 3.96
N PRO A 32 7.61 0.73 4.13
CA PRO A 32 7.11 -0.41 3.37
C PRO A 32 7.29 -0.29 1.87
N HIS A 33 6.81 0.82 1.29
CA HIS A 33 6.87 1.05 -0.14
C HIS A 33 8.33 1.09 -0.58
N HIS A 34 9.19 1.82 0.13
CA HIS A 34 10.61 1.91 -0.18
C HIS A 34 11.30 0.55 -0.16
N ALA A 35 11.07 -0.24 0.90
CA ALA A 35 11.65 -1.57 1.04
C ALA A 35 11.18 -2.51 -0.09
N LEU A 36 9.91 -2.42 -0.47
CA LEU A 36 9.35 -3.19 -1.58
C LEU A 36 10.01 -2.81 -2.91
N THR A 37 10.14 -1.51 -3.20
CA THR A 37 10.80 -1.04 -4.42
C THR A 37 12.26 -1.49 -4.48
N LEU A 38 12.99 -1.44 -3.37
CA LEU A 38 14.37 -1.94 -3.31
C LEU A 38 14.44 -3.46 -3.54
N TYR A 39 13.51 -4.21 -2.95
CA TYR A 39 13.42 -5.65 -3.17
C TYR A 39 13.16 -5.98 -4.64
N THR A 40 12.24 -5.27 -5.31
CA THR A 40 11.95 -5.49 -6.75
C THR A 40 13.15 -5.17 -7.64
N VAL A 41 13.95 -4.14 -7.30
CA VAL A 41 15.18 -3.83 -8.04
C VAL A 41 16.22 -4.94 -7.83
N ALA A 42 16.34 -5.44 -6.59
CA ALA A 42 17.29 -6.52 -6.28
C ALA A 42 16.94 -7.82 -7.03
N THR A 43 15.67 -8.23 -7.04
CA THR A 43 15.24 -9.44 -7.77
C THR A 43 15.38 -9.28 -9.28
N ALA A 44 15.12 -8.08 -9.82
CA ALA A 44 15.38 -7.80 -11.23
C ALA A 44 16.87 -7.89 -11.58
N ALA A 45 17.75 -7.44 -10.69
CA ALA A 45 19.20 -7.56 -10.86
C ALA A 45 19.67 -9.03 -10.82
N GLU A 46 19.10 -9.85 -9.93
CA GLU A 46 19.39 -11.29 -9.85
C GLU A 46 19.02 -12.00 -11.16
N ASN A 47 17.82 -11.73 -11.70
CA ASN A 47 17.38 -12.31 -12.98
C ASN A 47 18.29 -11.90 -14.14
N LEU A 48 18.80 -10.67 -14.13
CA LEU A 48 19.74 -10.19 -15.14
C LEU A 48 21.10 -10.91 -15.06
N ILE A 49 21.61 -11.15 -13.84
CA ILE A 49 22.91 -11.82 -13.61
C ILE A 49 22.81 -13.32 -13.93
N ALA A 50 21.68 -13.95 -13.63
CA ALA A 50 21.44 -15.37 -13.88
C ALA A 50 21.38 -15.72 -15.39
N GLY A 51 21.35 -14.72 -16.27
CA GLY A 51 21.38 -14.91 -17.72
C GLY A 51 20.07 -15.45 -18.30
N ASP A 52 18.98 -15.41 -17.55
CA ASP A 52 17.65 -15.83 -18.02
C ASP A 52 16.99 -14.71 -18.86
N LEU A 53 17.65 -14.36 -19.96
CA LEU A 53 17.17 -13.36 -20.92
C LEU A 53 15.92 -13.83 -21.68
N GLY A 54 15.65 -15.14 -21.68
CA GLY A 54 14.57 -15.77 -22.44
C GLY A 54 13.17 -15.52 -21.88
N ALA A 55 13.05 -15.17 -20.60
CA ALA A 55 11.77 -14.93 -19.92
C ALA A 55 11.42 -13.44 -19.73
N THR A 56 12.22 -12.51 -20.28
CA THR A 56 12.00 -11.07 -20.08
C THR A 56 10.83 -10.55 -20.91
N GLY A 57 9.61 -10.74 -20.41
CA GLY A 57 8.42 -10.10 -20.93
C GLY A 57 8.56 -8.57 -20.87
N THR A 58 7.97 -7.87 -21.84
CA THR A 58 7.92 -6.39 -21.88
C THR A 58 7.39 -5.77 -20.58
N SER A 59 6.53 -6.49 -19.86
CA SER A 59 6.00 -6.08 -18.55
C SER A 59 7.05 -6.07 -17.45
N GLN A 60 8.00 -7.02 -17.43
CA GLN A 60 9.06 -7.08 -16.40
C GLN A 60 10.04 -5.92 -16.55
N MET A 61 10.39 -5.56 -17.79
CA MET A 61 11.26 -4.41 -18.06
C MET A 61 10.60 -3.11 -17.61
N PHE A 62 9.31 -2.94 -17.88
CA PHE A 62 8.55 -1.78 -17.44
C PHE A 62 8.49 -1.67 -15.92
N GLU A 63 8.20 -2.77 -15.22
CA GLU A 63 8.16 -2.82 -13.75
C GLU A 63 9.54 -2.49 -13.13
N THR A 64 10.61 -3.00 -13.74
CA THR A 64 11.98 -2.71 -13.31
C THR A 64 12.31 -1.22 -13.46
N ILE A 65 11.98 -0.61 -14.61
CA ILE A 65 12.20 0.83 -14.84
C ILE A 65 11.36 1.66 -13.87
N TRP A 66 10.10 1.26 -13.65
CA TRP A 66 9.19 1.95 -12.73
C TRP A 66 9.73 1.93 -11.30
N SER A 67 10.19 0.77 -10.83
CA SER A 67 10.79 0.62 -9.50
C SER A 67 12.07 1.46 -9.36
N LEU A 68 12.93 1.52 -10.38
CA LEU A 68 14.15 2.32 -10.37
C LEU A 68 13.88 3.83 -10.26
N ILE A 69 12.83 4.33 -10.91
CA ILE A 69 12.37 5.72 -10.80
C ILE A 69 11.77 5.98 -9.42
N GLY A 70 11.07 5.00 -8.85
CA GLY A 70 10.48 5.09 -7.52
C GLY A 70 11.50 5.32 -6.41
N VAL A 71 12.67 4.67 -6.46
CA VAL A 71 13.72 4.78 -5.41
C VAL A 71 14.08 6.23 -5.06
N PRO A 72 14.56 7.08 -6.00
CA PRO A 72 14.91 8.47 -5.68
C PRO A 72 13.70 9.34 -5.30
N ILE A 73 12.51 9.06 -5.84
CA ILE A 73 11.29 9.81 -5.50
C ILE A 73 10.87 9.51 -4.04
N ILE A 74 10.94 8.25 -3.63
CA ILE A 74 10.57 7.82 -2.28
C ILE A 74 11.59 8.34 -1.26
N THR A 75 12.90 8.30 -1.57
CA THR A 75 13.92 8.87 -0.66
C THR A 75 13.80 10.37 -0.54
N ALA A 76 13.54 11.09 -1.65
CA ALA A 76 13.24 12.51 -1.64
C ALA A 76 12.00 12.82 -0.79
N GLY A 77 10.94 12.02 -0.92
CA GLY A 77 9.74 12.14 -0.11
C GLY A 77 9.99 11.90 1.38
N LEU A 78 10.77 10.87 1.75
CA LEU A 78 11.17 10.60 3.14
C LEU A 78 11.96 11.76 3.74
N TRP A 79 12.90 12.32 2.97
CA TRP A 79 13.63 13.52 3.34
C TRP A 79 12.70 14.74 3.51
N GLY A 80 11.72 14.87 2.62
CA GLY A 80 10.68 15.89 2.67
C GLY A 80 9.83 15.82 3.92
N VAL A 81 9.40 14.62 4.32
CA VAL A 81 8.64 14.42 5.58
C VAL A 81 9.51 14.75 6.80
N HIS A 82 10.81 14.43 6.78
CA HIS A 82 11.72 14.75 7.88
C HIS A 82 11.93 16.26 8.05
N HIS A 83 12.10 17.00 6.94
CA HIS A 83 12.37 18.44 6.96
C HIS A 83 11.10 19.29 6.77
N ARG A 84 9.91 18.67 6.75
CA ARG A 84 8.62 19.31 6.43
C ARG A 84 8.66 20.13 5.13
N LEU A 85 9.33 19.61 4.10
CA LEU A 85 9.40 20.23 2.77
C LEU A 85 8.26 19.72 1.89
N GLU A 86 7.19 20.51 1.80
CA GLU A 86 6.01 20.26 0.97
C GLU A 86 6.32 19.80 -0.47
N PRO A 87 7.21 20.45 -1.27
CA PRO A 87 7.38 20.08 -2.68
C PRO A 87 7.89 18.66 -2.88
N HIS A 88 8.69 18.14 -1.95
CA HIS A 88 9.22 16.78 -2.02
C HIS A 88 8.13 15.74 -1.75
N VAL A 89 7.22 16.03 -0.81
CA VAL A 89 6.10 15.15 -0.49
C VAL A 89 5.02 15.22 -1.59
N ARG A 90 4.80 16.39 -2.18
CA ARG A 90 3.87 16.58 -3.31
C ARG A 90 4.34 15.79 -4.55
N LEU A 91 5.65 15.74 -4.81
CA LEU A 91 6.22 14.89 -5.86
C LEU A 91 5.95 13.40 -5.60
N TYR A 92 6.13 12.93 -4.37
CA TYR A 92 5.81 11.56 -3.98
C TYR A 92 4.32 11.24 -4.14
N TRP A 93 3.44 12.18 -3.81
CA TRP A 93 2.00 12.03 -4.01
C TRP A 93 1.63 11.83 -5.48
N TYR A 94 2.19 12.63 -6.41
CA TYR A 94 1.97 12.43 -7.85
C TYR A 94 2.43 11.04 -8.33
N TYR A 95 3.56 10.56 -7.80
CA TYR A 95 4.05 9.21 -8.08
C TYR A 95 3.09 8.11 -7.59
N LEU A 96 2.48 8.27 -6.40
CA LEU A 96 1.46 7.35 -5.89
C LEU A 96 0.20 7.33 -6.77
N VAL A 97 -0.29 8.51 -7.18
CA VAL A 97 -1.45 8.63 -8.07
C VAL A 97 -1.19 7.94 -9.41
N LEU A 98 -0.02 8.16 -10.00
CA LEU A 98 0.33 7.53 -11.27
C LEU A 98 0.50 6.01 -11.14
N SER A 99 1.13 5.54 -10.05
CA SER A 99 1.24 4.11 -9.74
C SER A 99 -0.13 3.46 -9.60
N PHE A 100 -1.09 4.12 -8.92
CA PHE A 100 -2.46 3.64 -8.79
C PHE A 100 -3.17 3.44 -10.14
N PHE A 101 -2.99 4.34 -11.10
CA PHE A 101 -3.58 4.17 -12.43
C PHE A 101 -2.95 2.98 -13.19
N ILE A 102 -1.65 2.78 -13.05
CA ILE A 102 -0.94 1.64 -13.64
C ILE A 102 -1.44 0.33 -13.02
N ASP A 103 -1.54 0.26 -11.69
CA ASP A 103 -2.05 -0.91 -10.97
C ASP A 103 -3.51 -1.20 -11.35
N MET A 104 -4.34 -0.17 -11.43
CA MET A 104 -5.73 -0.29 -11.88
C MET A 104 -5.82 -0.86 -13.30
N TYR A 105 -4.95 -0.41 -14.21
CA TYR A 105 -4.89 -0.96 -15.57
C TYR A 105 -4.55 -2.45 -15.56
N TYR A 106 -3.53 -2.88 -14.79
CA TYR A 106 -3.15 -4.29 -14.69
C TYR A 106 -4.23 -5.15 -14.03
N VAL A 107 -4.87 -4.64 -12.98
CA VAL A 107 -6.01 -5.28 -12.30
C VAL A 107 -7.14 -5.51 -13.31
N VAL A 108 -7.48 -4.50 -14.11
CA VAL A 108 -8.52 -4.60 -15.14
C VAL A 108 -8.12 -5.57 -16.25
N ASP A 109 -6.88 -5.54 -16.74
CA ASP A 109 -6.36 -6.48 -17.75
C ASP A 109 -6.44 -7.94 -17.25
N ILE A 110 -5.96 -8.19 -16.03
CA ILE A 110 -5.96 -9.51 -15.43
C ILE A 110 -7.40 -10.00 -15.21
N PHE A 111 -8.32 -9.16 -14.73
CA PHE A 111 -9.69 -9.60 -14.42
C PHE A 111 -10.64 -9.64 -15.62
N LEU A 112 -10.46 -8.78 -16.62
CA LEU A 112 -11.35 -8.71 -17.77
C LEU A 112 -10.85 -9.51 -18.98
N LEU A 113 -9.53 -9.57 -19.20
CA LEU A 113 -8.96 -10.17 -20.42
C LEU A 113 -8.42 -11.58 -20.18
N ARG A 114 -7.93 -11.85 -18.96
CA ARG A 114 -7.44 -13.19 -18.57
C ARG A 114 -8.49 -13.88 -17.71
N ASP A 115 -9.58 -14.32 -18.33
CA ASP A 115 -10.63 -15.08 -17.65
C ASP A 115 -10.01 -16.21 -16.81
N ALA A 116 -10.15 -16.12 -15.48
CA ALA A 116 -9.58 -17.06 -14.51
C ALA A 116 -10.00 -18.53 -14.78
N CYS A 117 -11.07 -18.71 -15.54
CA CYS A 117 -11.66 -20.02 -15.82
C CYS A 117 -10.97 -20.77 -16.97
N VAL A 118 -10.13 -20.11 -17.78
CA VAL A 118 -9.41 -20.77 -18.88
C VAL A 118 -8.37 -21.76 -18.33
N HIS A 119 -7.72 -21.43 -17.21
CA HIS A 119 -6.71 -22.31 -16.61
C HIS A 119 -7.28 -23.40 -15.70
N LEU A 120 -8.56 -23.29 -15.30
CA LEU A 120 -9.21 -24.26 -14.41
C LEU A 120 -9.72 -25.52 -15.13
N ALA A 121 -9.70 -25.53 -16.46
CA ALA A 121 -10.30 -26.59 -17.28
C ALA A 121 -9.51 -27.92 -17.31
N LEU A 122 -8.33 -28.00 -16.69
CA LEU A 122 -7.38 -29.07 -16.96
C LEU A 122 -7.38 -30.27 -16.01
N ASP A 123 -7.98 -30.22 -14.80
CA ASP A 123 -7.70 -31.28 -13.80
C ASP A 123 -8.88 -31.79 -12.95
N VAL A 124 -10.10 -31.23 -13.08
CA VAL A 124 -11.25 -31.69 -12.29
C VAL A 124 -12.24 -32.46 -13.17
N GLN A 125 -12.22 -33.77 -13.04
CA GLN A 125 -12.83 -34.77 -13.93
C GLN A 125 -14.37 -34.91 -13.81
N GLY A 126 -15.08 -33.86 -13.39
CA GLY A 126 -16.54 -33.82 -13.25
C GLY A 126 -17.15 -32.63 -14.00
N ARG A 127 -17.91 -32.89 -15.07
CA ARG A 127 -18.61 -31.84 -15.86
C ARG A 127 -19.68 -31.09 -15.07
N GLN A 128 -20.15 -31.64 -13.96
CA GLN A 128 -21.17 -31.03 -13.11
C GLN A 128 -20.49 -30.21 -12.00
N GLY A 129 -20.28 -28.91 -12.24
CA GLY A 129 -19.78 -27.98 -11.21
C GLY A 129 -18.86 -26.85 -11.70
N GLN A 130 -18.30 -26.98 -12.91
CA GLN A 130 -17.31 -26.02 -13.43
C GLN A 130 -17.83 -24.58 -13.51
N ALA A 131 -19.11 -24.39 -13.91
CA ALA A 131 -19.71 -23.07 -14.02
C ALA A 131 -19.86 -22.37 -12.67
N PHE A 132 -20.21 -23.11 -11.62
CA PHE A 132 -20.34 -22.58 -10.27
C PHE A 132 -18.97 -22.19 -9.69
N ALA A 133 -17.98 -23.09 -9.78
CA ALA A 133 -16.61 -22.82 -9.31
C ALA A 133 -15.99 -21.58 -10.00
N CYS A 134 -16.18 -21.45 -11.31
CA CYS A 134 -15.75 -20.29 -12.09
C CYS A 134 -16.41 -18.98 -11.61
N GLY A 135 -17.73 -19.01 -11.35
CA GLY A 135 -18.47 -17.86 -10.84
C GLY A 135 -17.98 -17.39 -9.46
N VAL A 136 -17.76 -18.33 -8.54
CA VAL A 136 -17.24 -18.04 -7.20
C VAL A 136 -15.84 -17.44 -7.29
N ALA A 137 -14.92 -18.06 -8.05
CA ALA A 137 -13.57 -17.55 -8.22
C ALA A 137 -13.54 -16.11 -8.77
N ARG A 138 -14.38 -15.80 -9.77
CA ARG A 138 -14.48 -14.43 -10.32
C ARG A 138 -15.01 -13.44 -9.28
N SER A 139 -16.01 -13.83 -8.50
CA SER A 139 -16.61 -12.95 -7.48
C SER A 139 -15.63 -12.60 -6.36
N VAL A 140 -14.87 -13.59 -5.87
CA VAL A 140 -13.84 -13.39 -4.84
C VAL A 140 -12.74 -12.47 -5.34
N SER A 141 -12.24 -12.69 -6.56
CA SER A 141 -11.18 -11.85 -7.11
C SER A 141 -11.63 -10.43 -7.42
N THR A 142 -12.88 -10.25 -7.85
CA THR A 142 -13.46 -8.90 -8.05
C THR A 142 -13.62 -8.18 -6.71
N ALA A 143 -14.10 -8.88 -5.68
CA ALA A 143 -14.25 -8.31 -4.35
C ALA A 143 -12.89 -7.90 -3.75
N SER A 144 -11.86 -8.74 -3.88
CA SER A 144 -10.51 -8.43 -3.40
C SER A 144 -9.90 -7.23 -4.15
N ALA A 145 -10.11 -7.12 -5.47
CA ALA A 145 -9.67 -5.98 -6.27
C ALA A 145 -10.30 -4.65 -5.81
N VAL A 146 -11.61 -4.67 -5.50
CA VAL A 146 -12.32 -3.49 -4.98
C VAL A 146 -11.78 -3.09 -3.61
N VAL A 147 -11.57 -4.04 -2.70
CA VAL A 147 -11.01 -3.77 -1.37
C VAL A 147 -9.60 -3.18 -1.48
N LEU A 148 -8.73 -3.78 -2.30
CA LEU A 148 -7.38 -3.26 -2.55
C LEU A 148 -7.42 -1.84 -3.12
N THR A 149 -8.30 -1.58 -4.09
CA THR A 149 -8.50 -0.25 -4.68
C THR A 149 -8.88 0.78 -3.61
N LEU A 150 -9.83 0.46 -2.73
CA LEU A 150 -10.26 1.35 -1.66
C LEU A 150 -9.12 1.62 -0.67
N VAL A 151 -8.32 0.59 -0.34
CA VAL A 151 -7.13 0.75 0.49
C VAL A 151 -6.14 1.70 -0.16
N PHE A 152 -5.81 1.54 -1.46
CA PHE A 152 -4.89 2.45 -2.16
C PHE A 152 -5.39 3.89 -2.21
N LEU A 153 -6.67 4.09 -2.51
CA LEU A 153 -7.29 5.42 -2.50
C LEU A 153 -7.19 6.07 -1.11
N TYR A 154 -7.41 5.29 -0.04
CA TYR A 154 -7.23 5.77 1.33
C TYR A 154 -5.77 6.16 1.61
N LEU A 155 -4.78 5.38 1.15
CA LEU A 155 -3.37 5.74 1.32
C LEU A 155 -2.99 7.04 0.59
N ILE A 156 -3.46 7.21 -0.65
CA ILE A 156 -3.26 8.44 -1.44
C ILE A 156 -3.89 9.63 -0.73
N TYR A 157 -5.09 9.46 -0.18
CA TYR A 157 -5.79 10.49 0.59
C TYR A 157 -5.02 10.90 1.84
N ILE A 158 -4.45 9.95 2.59
CA ILE A 158 -3.65 10.25 3.78
C ILE A 158 -2.40 11.08 3.43
N VAL A 159 -1.71 10.74 2.34
CA VAL A 159 -0.54 11.52 1.89
C VAL A 159 -0.95 12.91 1.41
N TRP A 160 -2.07 13.03 0.70
CA TRP A 160 -2.62 14.34 0.31
C TRP A 160 -2.95 15.20 1.53
N SER A 161 -3.62 14.62 2.53
CA SER A 161 -3.97 15.28 3.78
C SER A 161 -2.74 15.81 4.52
N TRP A 162 -1.61 15.09 4.46
CA TRP A 162 -0.36 15.55 5.05
C TRP A 162 0.25 16.75 4.30
N CYS A 163 0.11 16.79 2.97
CA CYS A 163 0.54 17.96 2.19
C CYS A 163 -0.24 19.22 2.60
N GLU A 164 -1.56 19.11 2.77
CA GLU A 164 -2.41 20.23 3.20
C GLU A 164 -2.08 20.70 4.62
N ASP A 165 -1.78 19.78 5.55
CA ASP A 165 -1.38 20.11 6.93
C ASP A 165 -0.05 20.91 6.99
N VAL A 166 0.90 20.55 6.13
CA VAL A 166 2.19 21.24 6.01
C VAL A 166 2.01 22.63 5.37
N GLU A 167 1.15 22.76 4.36
CA GLU A 167 0.85 24.02 3.69
C GLU A 167 0.19 25.02 4.67
N GLY A 168 -0.77 24.55 5.48
CA GLY A 168 -1.46 25.37 6.48
C GLY A 168 -0.55 25.84 7.62
N THR A 169 0.31 24.96 8.13
CA THR A 169 1.20 25.30 9.25
C THR A 169 2.29 26.28 8.84
N GLY A 170 2.85 26.14 7.64
CA GLY A 170 3.95 26.99 7.17
C GLY A 170 3.57 28.47 7.03
N ALA A 171 2.36 28.76 6.56
CA ALA A 171 1.88 30.13 6.42
C ALA A 171 1.64 30.80 7.78
N ALA A 172 1.08 30.06 8.75
CA ALA A 172 0.80 30.58 10.08
C ALA A 172 2.09 30.94 10.85
N ASP A 173 3.12 30.09 10.78
CA ASP A 173 4.41 30.35 11.42
C ASP A 173 5.12 31.57 10.80
N ALA A 174 5.05 31.71 9.48
CA ALA A 174 5.59 32.88 8.79
C ALA A 174 4.89 34.19 9.23
N MET A 175 3.55 34.17 9.34
CA MET A 175 2.79 35.33 9.81
C MET A 175 3.08 35.65 11.29
N ALA A 176 3.15 34.63 12.15
CA ALA A 176 3.50 34.81 13.56
C ALA A 176 4.89 35.42 13.73
N SER A 177 5.86 34.99 12.90
CA SER A 177 7.21 35.55 12.88
C SER A 177 7.22 37.02 12.43
N LEU A 178 6.44 37.39 11.41
CA LEU A 178 6.32 38.78 10.97
C LEU A 178 5.62 39.67 12.00
N LEU A 179 4.61 39.16 12.70
CA LEU A 179 3.93 39.88 13.78
C LEU A 179 4.85 40.12 14.98
N ASP A 180 5.64 39.13 15.41
CA ASP A 180 6.62 39.28 16.50
C ASP A 180 7.72 40.30 16.12
N LEU A 181 8.08 40.37 14.83
CA LEU A 181 9.00 41.37 14.29
C LEU A 181 8.38 42.79 14.29
N ALA A 182 7.09 42.91 13.91
CA ALA A 182 6.37 44.18 13.82
C ALA A 182 6.06 44.80 15.19
N GLU A 183 5.79 43.97 16.21
CA GLU A 183 5.56 44.46 17.58
C GLU A 183 6.82 45.09 18.21
N GLY A 184 7.98 45.06 17.53
CA GLY A 184 9.23 45.63 18.04
C GLY A 184 9.68 44.97 19.35
N LYS A 185 9.03 43.86 19.71
CA LYS A 185 9.32 43.05 20.87
C LYS A 185 10.54 42.23 20.51
N ARG A 186 11.71 42.87 20.56
CA ARG A 186 12.99 42.17 20.67
C ARG A 186 12.94 41.34 21.94
N ARG A 187 12.33 40.16 21.87
CA ARG A 187 12.65 39.11 22.84
C ARG A 187 14.16 38.93 22.68
N PRO A 188 14.96 39.11 23.74
CA PRO A 188 16.35 38.69 23.68
C PRO A 188 16.29 37.23 23.24
N GLN A 189 16.85 36.97 22.06
CA GLN A 189 16.99 35.65 21.48
C GLN A 189 17.80 34.85 22.48
N ARG A 190 17.13 34.25 23.47
CA ARG A 190 17.66 33.08 24.14
C ARG A 190 17.53 32.00 23.08
N LEU A 191 18.51 31.94 22.18
CA LEU A 191 18.99 30.69 21.60
C LEU A 191 19.47 29.81 22.76
N GLY A 192 18.55 29.44 23.65
CA GLY A 192 18.70 28.33 24.55
C GLY A 192 18.25 27.13 23.77
N TRP A 193 19.03 26.75 22.76
CA TRP A 193 19.00 25.37 22.31
C TRP A 193 19.53 24.57 23.50
N SER A 194 18.63 24.06 24.33
CA SER A 194 18.97 23.20 25.45
C SER A 194 19.31 21.83 24.86
N PRO A 195 20.56 21.35 24.95
CA PRO A 195 20.93 20.03 24.45
C PRO A 195 20.11 18.89 25.08
N ASN A 196 19.37 19.18 26.15
CA ASN A 196 18.54 18.23 26.87
C ASN A 196 17.13 18.07 26.26
N ASP A 197 16.73 18.89 25.28
CA ASP A 197 15.42 18.74 24.58
C ASP A 197 15.51 17.75 23.39
N LEU A 198 16.71 17.20 23.14
CA LEU A 198 17.01 16.29 22.03
C LEU A 198 16.62 14.79 22.21
N PRO A 199 16.38 14.22 23.42
CA PRO A 199 16.08 12.79 23.52
C PRO A 199 14.60 12.41 23.33
N GLU A 200 13.63 13.34 23.35
CA GLU A 200 12.21 12.97 23.26
C GLU A 200 11.69 12.93 21.81
N LEU A 201 12.33 13.65 20.88
CA LEU A 201 12.02 13.56 19.45
C LEU A 201 12.55 12.27 18.79
N ILE A 202 13.39 11.51 19.52
CA ILE A 202 13.94 10.19 19.15
C ILE A 202 13.43 9.11 20.16
N GLY A 203 12.34 9.38 20.87
CA GLY A 203 11.63 8.39 21.69
C GLY A 203 11.06 7.22 20.85
N PRO A 204 10.63 6.13 21.50
CA PRO A 204 10.85 4.69 21.19
C PRO A 204 10.16 4.14 19.92
N SER A 205 10.17 4.88 18.81
CA SER A 205 9.61 4.41 17.53
C SER A 205 10.53 3.44 16.79
N LEU A 206 11.85 3.45 17.07
CA LEU A 206 12.79 2.55 16.39
C LEU A 206 12.56 1.07 16.77
N ASP A 207 12.19 0.78 18.01
CA ASP A 207 11.93 -0.60 18.46
C ASP A 207 10.55 -1.11 18.03
N ALA A 208 9.57 -0.21 17.82
CA ALA A 208 8.27 -0.56 17.22
C ALA A 208 8.36 -0.76 15.69
N THR A 209 9.28 -0.08 14.99
CA THR A 209 9.48 -0.30 13.55
C THR A 209 10.12 -1.65 13.23
N ALA A 210 10.91 -2.24 14.15
CA ALA A 210 11.53 -3.54 13.91
C ALA A 210 10.51 -4.70 13.79
N SER A 211 9.31 -4.59 14.39
CA SER A 211 8.24 -5.59 14.22
C SER A 211 7.33 -5.35 13.00
N ILE A 212 7.21 -4.11 12.50
CA ILE A 212 6.31 -3.80 11.37
C ILE A 212 7.03 -3.96 10.01
N ILE A 213 8.37 -3.84 9.98
CA ILE A 213 9.19 -4.08 8.78
C ILE A 213 9.07 -5.53 8.28
N SER A 214 8.70 -6.48 9.16
CA SER A 214 8.37 -7.84 8.73
C SER A 214 7.05 -7.92 7.95
N GLY A 215 6.05 -7.06 8.22
CA GLY A 215 4.73 -7.14 7.58
C GLY A 215 4.64 -6.57 6.16
N ALA A 216 5.51 -5.63 5.80
CA ALA A 216 5.42 -4.87 4.56
C ALA A 216 6.09 -5.52 3.34
N GLY A 217 7.27 -6.12 3.52
CA GLY A 217 7.92 -6.96 2.49
C GLY A 217 7.17 -8.27 2.25
N ILE A 218 6.44 -8.73 3.28
CA ILE A 218 5.45 -9.79 3.18
C ILE A 218 4.26 -9.31 2.33
N PHE A 219 3.91 -8.02 2.26
CA PHE A 219 2.63 -7.67 1.64
C PHE A 219 2.55 -7.85 0.11
N TYR A 220 3.60 -7.76 -0.72
CA TYR A 220 3.46 -8.06 -2.17
C TYR A 220 4.05 -9.42 -2.59
N GLY A 221 5.18 -9.83 -2.00
CA GLY A 221 5.71 -11.19 -2.18
C GLY A 221 4.85 -12.25 -1.49
N SER A 222 4.27 -11.93 -0.34
CA SER A 222 3.22 -12.74 0.31
C SER A 222 1.81 -12.33 -0.09
N ILE A 223 1.50 -11.26 -0.83
CA ILE A 223 0.22 -11.25 -1.58
C ILE A 223 0.36 -12.07 -2.85
N SER A 224 1.49 -12.17 -3.53
CA SER A 224 1.65 -13.11 -4.65
C SER A 224 1.68 -14.57 -4.14
N ASN A 225 2.49 -14.85 -3.11
CA ASN A 225 2.53 -16.17 -2.49
C ASN A 225 1.32 -16.46 -1.61
N ALA A 226 0.68 -15.49 -0.94
CA ALA A 226 -0.59 -15.72 -0.25
C ALA A 226 -1.81 -15.55 -1.14
N ILE A 227 -1.81 -14.87 -2.28
CA ILE A 227 -2.86 -15.08 -3.30
C ILE A 227 -2.67 -16.47 -3.88
N ASN A 228 -1.45 -16.95 -4.13
CA ASN A 228 -1.26 -18.36 -4.52
C ASN A 228 -1.62 -19.34 -3.40
N LYS A 229 -1.34 -19.03 -2.14
CA LYS A 229 -1.63 -19.89 -0.98
C LYS A 229 -3.09 -19.79 -0.52
N GLU A 230 -3.71 -18.63 -0.60
CA GLU A 230 -5.15 -18.36 -0.41
C GLU A 230 -5.92 -18.89 -1.62
N ALA A 231 -5.47 -18.73 -2.86
CA ALA A 231 -6.08 -19.44 -4.01
C ALA A 231 -5.94 -20.96 -3.84
N LYS A 232 -4.86 -21.45 -3.21
CA LYS A 232 -4.76 -22.85 -2.77
C LYS A 232 -5.69 -23.20 -1.62
N MET A 233 -5.85 -22.35 -0.61
CA MET A 233 -6.70 -22.59 0.57
C MET A 233 -8.19 -22.41 0.26
N VAL A 234 -8.58 -21.35 -0.44
CA VAL A 234 -9.90 -21.16 -1.05
C VAL A 234 -10.16 -22.27 -2.05
N GLY A 235 -9.17 -22.68 -2.85
CA GLY A 235 -9.26 -23.87 -3.68
C GLY A 235 -9.54 -25.13 -2.87
N GLN A 236 -8.85 -25.35 -1.75
CA GLN A 236 -9.07 -26.49 -0.86
C GLN A 236 -10.42 -26.41 -0.12
N PHE A 237 -10.82 -25.23 0.35
CA PHE A 237 -12.07 -25.00 1.05
C PHE A 237 -13.28 -25.18 0.12
N VAL A 238 -13.18 -24.69 -1.13
CA VAL A 238 -14.20 -24.93 -2.16
C VAL A 238 -14.24 -26.40 -2.55
N VAL A 239 -13.10 -27.09 -2.67
CA VAL A 239 -13.07 -28.55 -2.94
C VAL A 239 -13.68 -29.35 -1.79
N GLU A 240 -13.49 -28.93 -0.54
CA GLU A 240 -14.03 -29.60 0.65
C GLU A 240 -15.56 -29.43 0.75
N GLU A 241 -16.09 -28.21 0.60
CA GLU A 241 -17.55 -27.99 0.58
C GLU A 241 -18.23 -28.67 -0.61
N VAL A 242 -17.63 -28.60 -1.81
CA VAL A 242 -18.21 -29.26 -2.99
C VAL A 242 -18.23 -30.79 -2.83
N GLY A 243 -17.20 -31.36 -2.21
CA GLY A 243 -17.15 -32.80 -1.92
C GLY A 243 -18.24 -33.27 -0.95
N ASP A 244 -18.59 -32.46 0.05
CA ASP A 244 -19.67 -32.82 0.97
C ASP A 244 -21.07 -32.69 0.33
N ILE A 245 -21.28 -31.70 -0.54
CA ILE A 245 -22.52 -31.60 -1.32
C ILE A 245 -22.69 -32.80 -2.26
N GLU A 246 -21.61 -33.27 -2.89
CA GLU A 246 -21.64 -34.43 -3.78
C GLU A 246 -21.93 -35.74 -3.04
N ARG A 247 -21.41 -35.90 -1.81
CA ARG A 247 -21.77 -37.02 -0.92
C ARG A 247 -23.24 -37.00 -0.50
N TYR A 248 -23.81 -35.81 -0.27
CA TYR A 248 -25.24 -35.68 0.01
C TYR A 248 -26.11 -36.01 -1.22
N ALA A 249 -25.67 -35.64 -2.41
CA ALA A 249 -26.38 -35.93 -3.65
C ALA A 249 -26.37 -37.44 -3.98
N THR A 250 -25.22 -38.09 -3.87
CA THR A 250 -25.07 -39.53 -4.15
C THR A 250 -25.71 -40.42 -3.09
N GLY A 251 -25.77 -39.98 -1.83
CA GLY A 251 -26.50 -40.67 -0.76
C GLY A 251 -28.02 -40.68 -0.91
N LEU A 252 -28.58 -39.77 -1.70
CA LEU A 252 -30.01 -39.71 -2.02
C LEU A 252 -30.41 -40.70 -3.13
N GLU A 253 -29.47 -41.18 -3.94
CA GLU A 253 -29.77 -42.11 -5.05
C GLU A 253 -29.79 -43.59 -4.61
N GLN A 254 -29.38 -43.89 -3.37
CA GLN A 254 -29.40 -45.24 -2.79
C GLN A 254 -30.60 -45.53 -1.86
N ARG A 255 -31.57 -44.62 -1.75
CA ARG A 255 -32.84 -44.83 -1.05
C ARG A 255 -34.02 -44.77 -2.01
#